data_AF-A0A8T4VUG4-F1
#
_entry.id   AF-A0A8T4VUG4-F1
#
_cell.length_a   1.000
_cell.length_b   1.000
_cell.length_c   1.000
_cell.angle_alpha   90.00
_cell.angle_beta   90.00
_cell.angle_gamma   90.00
#
_symmetry.space_group_name_H-M   'P 1'
#
loop_
_entity.id
_entity.type
_entity.pdbx_description
1 polymer ?
#
loop_
_entity_poly.entity_id
_entity_poly.type
_entity_poly.pdbx_seq_one_letter_code
_entity_poly.pdbx_strand_id
1 'polypeptide(L)'
;MSPRPPGVRLRSLFLVLLVVTASLSGLTVQSDEAAAQPLTDFPYRQEIPVPIDTGQPGATYQPVDLRISFDHACWAKNETVHSVRVAAETNGELTELESQIYDLAYTDGSHIDACSLVFYIPGWATGSERYLVLYDDEETFPPRYPDHVGVEEASYYYEPVPGQRIDFDYYKLMQEEDVAYGVIQQGELLGNGISQVVVKMKPGAPAYETNYADQMASFSLFYSVDGDQERTGTGYAEEVSKAVLVDGTLMVRVQLAGADPDGTVYSDHVYTYYYSPPAATAMRNRMSVNIHQQVLESVDIGGNMEEDGMYAGILSFRVRSQSFDKLNTGRILPYVHMPDENGIVRAYEMPLNPISSEHDWVLRTRDDADIGPAGWVSLDDPGTGKAHGLVFQSTDGLYPGREDGLQVKASGQQYVNVPGLEADAGQVIVNRNAYETGGEHNIRLPGDLDVQTNVAFFTSETGGYDAIAQEAALFRQLVAQRPYERGTIESDTAAAYNLTVAAHLAPSFPL
;
A
#
# COMPACT_ATOMS: atom_id res chain seq x y z
N MET A 1 89.94 -6.84 -14.86
CA MET A 1 90.35 -6.02 -13.70
C MET A 1 89.28 -4.96 -13.48
N SER A 2 88.73 -4.91 -12.26
CA SER A 2 87.88 -3.84 -11.70
C SER A 2 88.57 -2.45 -11.82
N PRO A 3 87.94 -1.27 -11.57
CA PRO A 3 86.56 -0.98 -11.14
C PRO A 3 85.86 0.15 -11.94
N ARG A 4 84.52 0.28 -11.86
CA ARG A 4 83.81 1.58 -11.92
C ARG A 4 82.41 1.47 -11.28
N PRO A 5 82.15 2.22 -10.20
CA PRO A 5 80.83 2.72 -9.81
C PRO A 5 80.81 4.28 -9.89
N PRO A 6 79.77 4.98 -9.41
CA PRO A 6 78.34 4.91 -9.73
C PRO A 6 77.80 6.29 -10.19
N GLY A 7 76.59 6.37 -10.73
CA GLY A 7 76.00 7.65 -11.18
C GLY A 7 74.51 7.60 -11.54
N VAL A 8 73.70 7.51 -10.50
CA VAL A 8 72.28 7.87 -10.35
C VAL A 8 71.61 8.56 -11.57
N ARG A 9 70.60 7.90 -12.17
CA ARG A 9 69.54 8.54 -12.97
C ARG A 9 68.20 8.40 -12.23
N LEU A 10 67.79 9.47 -11.57
CA LEU A 10 66.42 9.67 -11.10
C LEU A 10 66.12 11.17 -11.25
N ARG A 11 65.59 11.59 -12.42
CA ARG A 11 65.08 12.95 -12.69
C ARG A 11 64.57 13.04 -14.14
N SER A 12 63.51 12.30 -14.47
CA SER A 12 62.77 12.55 -15.73
C SER A 12 61.27 12.23 -15.65
N LEU A 13 60.69 12.07 -14.45
CA LEU A 13 59.27 11.72 -14.30
C LEU A 13 58.43 12.72 -13.49
N PHE A 14 58.97 13.90 -13.17
CA PHE A 14 58.29 14.89 -12.32
C PHE A 14 57.90 16.21 -13.03
N LEU A 15 58.18 16.34 -14.34
CA LEU A 15 57.91 17.58 -15.08
C LEU A 15 56.72 17.48 -16.06
N VAL A 16 56.12 16.29 -16.24
CA VAL A 16 54.94 16.10 -17.10
C VAL A 16 53.63 16.13 -16.29
N LEU A 17 53.69 15.99 -14.96
CA LEU A 17 52.52 16.04 -14.09
C LEU A 17 52.07 17.46 -13.71
N LEU A 18 52.86 18.50 -14.04
CA LEU A 18 52.58 19.89 -13.62
C LEU A 18 51.98 20.77 -14.71
N VAL A 19 51.74 20.25 -15.93
CA VAL A 19 51.19 21.02 -17.06
C VAL A 19 49.77 20.59 -17.45
N VAL A 20 49.27 19.47 -16.91
CA VAL A 20 47.88 19.01 -17.13
C VAL A 20 46.92 19.52 -16.03
N THR A 21 47.43 20.08 -14.93
CA THR A 21 46.61 20.62 -13.84
C THR A 21 46.28 22.12 -13.97
N ALA A 22 46.71 22.80 -15.04
CA ALA A 22 46.51 24.24 -15.23
C ALA A 22 45.54 24.61 -16.38
N SER A 23 44.81 23.64 -16.94
CA SER A 23 43.76 23.88 -17.96
C SER A 23 42.33 23.52 -17.49
N LEU A 24 42.16 23.16 -16.22
CA LEU A 24 40.84 23.05 -15.57
C LEU A 24 40.54 24.34 -14.81
N SER A 25 40.43 25.45 -15.56
CA SER A 25 39.86 26.69 -15.06
C SER A 25 38.52 26.89 -15.74
N GLY A 26 37.44 26.72 -14.98
CA GLY A 26 36.16 27.35 -15.29
C GLY A 26 35.27 26.64 -16.31
N LEU A 27 34.89 25.40 -16.06
CA LEU A 27 33.48 25.02 -16.27
C LEU A 27 32.85 24.94 -14.89
N THR A 28 32.58 26.10 -14.30
CA THR A 28 31.44 26.20 -13.41
C THR A 28 30.24 25.84 -14.28
N VAL A 29 29.75 24.60 -14.14
CA VAL A 29 28.35 24.34 -14.42
C VAL A 29 27.61 25.26 -13.46
N GLN A 30 27.29 26.45 -13.95
CA GLN A 30 26.21 27.25 -13.39
C GLN A 30 25.01 26.33 -13.58
N SER A 31 24.63 25.61 -12.52
CA SER A 31 23.26 25.17 -12.43
C SER A 31 22.44 26.43 -12.58
N ASP A 32 21.71 26.56 -13.67
CA ASP A 32 20.61 27.53 -13.77
C ASP A 32 19.59 27.10 -12.69
N GLU A 33 19.84 27.53 -11.46
CA GLU A 33 18.78 27.87 -10.52
C GLU A 33 18.03 29.04 -11.14
N ALA A 34 17.25 28.75 -12.18
CA ALA A 34 16.18 29.61 -12.60
C ALA A 34 15.30 29.81 -11.36
N ALA A 35 15.25 31.05 -10.88
CA ALA A 35 14.46 31.40 -9.71
C ALA A 35 13.00 30.99 -9.95
N ALA A 36 12.39 30.33 -8.97
CA ALA A 36 10.98 30.00 -9.01
C ALA A 36 10.16 31.27 -9.29
N GLN A 37 9.18 31.17 -10.21
CA GLN A 37 8.27 32.27 -10.51
C GLN A 37 7.49 32.63 -9.24
N PRO A 38 7.42 33.91 -8.84
CA PRO A 38 6.61 34.31 -7.69
C PRO A 38 5.15 33.86 -7.86
N LEU A 39 4.55 33.29 -6.81
CA LEU A 39 3.15 32.85 -6.84
C LEU A 39 2.17 33.99 -7.20
N THR A 40 2.57 35.23 -6.95
CA THR A 40 1.78 36.42 -7.29
C THR A 40 1.64 36.64 -8.79
N ASP A 41 2.55 36.09 -9.59
CA ASP A 41 2.67 36.37 -11.01
C ASP A 41 1.81 35.45 -11.86
N PHE A 42 1.24 34.37 -11.28
CA PHE A 42 0.30 33.50 -11.98
C PHE A 42 -1.02 34.23 -12.24
N PRO A 43 -1.49 34.29 -13.50
CA PRO A 43 -2.67 35.06 -13.89
C PRO A 43 -3.99 34.41 -13.44
N TYR A 44 -4.00 33.08 -13.27
CA TYR A 44 -5.21 32.32 -12.92
C TYR A 44 -5.11 31.69 -11.54
N ARG A 45 -6.22 31.74 -10.80
CA ARG A 45 -6.35 31.22 -9.44
C ARG A 45 -7.73 30.65 -9.24
N GLN A 46 -7.82 29.45 -8.70
CA GLN A 46 -9.08 28.82 -8.34
C GLN A 46 -8.98 28.21 -6.94
N GLU A 47 -10.09 28.22 -6.20
CA GLU A 47 -10.15 27.62 -4.87
C GLU A 47 -10.35 26.12 -4.96
N ILE A 48 -9.56 25.37 -4.19
CA ILE A 48 -9.65 23.92 -4.08
C ILE A 48 -10.54 23.59 -2.88
N PRO A 49 -11.67 22.89 -3.07
CA PRO A 49 -12.54 22.52 -1.97
C PRO A 49 -11.94 21.36 -1.17
N VAL A 50 -11.61 21.59 0.11
CA VAL A 50 -11.19 20.54 1.04
C VAL A 50 -12.39 20.16 1.93
N PRO A 51 -12.90 18.91 1.87
CA PRO A 51 -14.18 18.54 2.47
C PRO A 51 -14.11 18.24 3.97
N ILE A 52 -13.04 18.65 4.64
CA ILE A 52 -12.81 18.42 6.07
C ILE A 52 -12.36 19.72 6.74
N ASP A 53 -12.65 19.84 8.04
CA ASP A 53 -12.02 20.86 8.87
C ASP A 53 -10.54 20.48 9.07
N THR A 54 -9.64 21.26 8.46
CA THR A 54 -8.20 21.01 8.52
C THR A 54 -7.59 21.35 9.88
N GLY A 55 -8.32 22.05 10.75
CA GLY A 55 -7.94 22.30 12.14
C GLY A 55 -8.28 21.16 13.10
N GLN A 56 -9.07 20.17 12.65
CA GLN A 56 -9.45 19.06 13.53
C GLN A 56 -8.28 18.07 13.73
N PRO A 57 -8.22 17.39 14.90
CA PRO A 57 -7.18 16.42 15.17
C PRO A 57 -7.06 15.37 14.05
N GLY A 58 -5.83 15.10 13.61
CA GLY A 58 -5.51 14.10 12.59
C GLY A 58 -5.69 14.53 11.14
N ALA A 59 -6.17 15.75 10.87
CA ALA A 59 -6.30 16.28 9.52
C ALA A 59 -4.96 16.70 8.89
N THR A 60 -3.98 17.10 9.71
CA THR A 60 -2.65 17.41 9.21
C THR A 60 -2.01 16.19 8.55
N TYR A 61 -1.33 16.42 7.44
CA TYR A 61 -0.72 15.40 6.58
C TYR A 61 -1.71 14.40 5.97
N GLN A 62 -3.02 14.71 5.94
CA GLN A 62 -3.94 13.99 5.08
C GLN A 62 -3.69 14.36 3.62
N PRO A 63 -3.65 13.37 2.70
CA PRO A 63 -3.61 13.65 1.28
C PRO A 63 -4.98 14.16 0.82
N VAL A 64 -4.97 15.30 0.15
CA VAL A 64 -6.09 15.81 -0.65
C VAL A 64 -5.83 15.36 -2.08
N ASP A 65 -6.66 14.45 -2.58
CA ASP A 65 -6.57 13.85 -3.91
C ASP A 65 -7.91 14.02 -4.61
N LEU A 66 -7.95 14.82 -5.67
CA LEU A 66 -9.18 15.20 -6.35
C LEU A 66 -8.95 15.56 -7.82
N ARG A 67 -10.03 15.52 -8.59
CA ARG A 67 -10.07 16.02 -9.97
C ARG A 67 -10.37 17.52 -9.97
N ILE A 68 -9.56 18.31 -10.67
CA ILE A 68 -9.82 19.72 -10.95
C ILE A 68 -10.13 19.95 -12.43
N SER A 69 -10.99 20.93 -12.71
CA SER A 69 -11.22 21.49 -14.04
C SER A 69 -10.85 22.96 -14.04
N PHE A 70 -10.10 23.39 -15.04
CA PHE A 70 -9.59 24.75 -15.15
C PHE A 70 -10.60 25.65 -15.88
N ASP A 71 -10.85 26.84 -15.35
CA ASP A 71 -11.76 27.84 -15.94
C ASP A 71 -11.14 28.50 -17.18
N HIS A 72 -9.82 28.37 -17.31
CA HIS A 72 -9.00 28.91 -18.38
C HIS A 72 -8.04 27.81 -18.86
N ALA A 73 -7.50 27.94 -20.07
CA ALA A 73 -6.49 26.99 -20.56
C ALA A 73 -5.33 26.91 -19.56
N CYS A 74 -4.89 25.69 -19.23
CA CYS A 74 -3.76 25.48 -18.35
C CYS A 74 -2.62 24.88 -19.17
N TRP A 75 -1.45 25.51 -19.14
CA TRP A 75 -0.27 25.00 -19.83
C TRP A 75 0.30 23.77 -19.11
N ALA A 76 0.34 22.65 -19.83
CA ALA A 76 0.93 21.41 -19.37
C ALA A 76 1.37 20.56 -20.57
N LYS A 77 2.68 20.25 -20.63
CA LYS A 77 3.23 19.31 -21.60
C LYS A 77 3.09 17.86 -21.10
N ASN A 78 3.24 17.65 -19.80
CA ASN A 78 3.06 16.38 -19.09
C ASN A 78 3.00 16.64 -17.57
N GLU A 79 2.93 15.57 -16.78
CA GLU A 79 2.82 15.57 -15.32
C GLU A 79 4.01 16.22 -14.60
N THR A 80 5.15 16.37 -15.27
CA THR A 80 6.38 16.98 -14.70
C THR A 80 6.69 18.37 -15.28
N VAL A 81 6.05 18.75 -16.39
CA VAL A 81 6.32 19.99 -17.12
C VAL A 81 5.00 20.72 -17.34
N HIS A 82 4.63 21.54 -16.35
CA HIS A 82 3.34 22.24 -16.29
C HIS A 82 3.40 23.52 -15.45
N SER A 83 2.37 24.36 -15.59
CA SER A 83 2.19 25.60 -14.82
C SER A 83 1.49 25.41 -13.48
N VAL A 84 0.78 24.31 -13.27
CA VAL A 84 0.00 24.08 -12.04
C VAL A 84 0.86 24.20 -10.77
N ARG A 85 0.38 24.97 -9.78
CA ARG A 85 0.93 25.11 -8.43
C ARG A 85 -0.19 25.06 -7.41
N VAL A 86 0.09 24.50 -6.24
CA VAL A 86 -0.83 24.57 -5.10
C VAL A 86 -0.28 25.52 -4.06
N ALA A 87 -1.14 26.37 -3.51
CA ALA A 87 -0.77 27.27 -2.42
C ALA A 87 -1.83 27.27 -1.32
N ALA A 88 -1.37 27.40 -0.08
CA ALA A 88 -2.21 27.74 1.05
C ALA A 88 -2.16 29.26 1.31
N GLU A 89 -3.32 29.90 1.34
CA GLU A 89 -3.48 31.31 1.67
C GLU A 89 -3.81 31.45 3.17
N THR A 90 -2.96 32.16 3.91
CA THR A 90 -3.20 32.50 5.31
C THR A 90 -2.97 34.00 5.52
N ASN A 91 -3.99 34.72 6.00
CA ASN A 91 -3.93 36.18 6.22
C ASN A 91 -3.49 36.98 4.97
N GLY A 92 -3.77 36.47 3.76
CA GLY A 92 -3.38 37.08 2.48
C GLY A 92 -1.96 36.76 2.02
N GLU A 93 -1.20 35.94 2.77
CA GLU A 93 0.10 35.41 2.35
C GLU A 93 -0.08 34.03 1.70
N LEU A 94 0.55 33.83 0.54
CA LEU A 94 0.56 32.56 -0.18
C LEU A 94 1.81 31.76 0.18
N THR A 95 1.61 30.53 0.62
CA THR A 95 2.67 29.54 0.84
C THR A 95 2.50 28.42 -0.17
N GLU A 96 3.50 28.21 -1.02
CA GLU A 96 3.50 27.08 -1.97
C GLU A 96 3.52 25.76 -1.22
N LEU A 97 2.72 24.80 -1.68
CA LEU A 97 2.71 23.43 -1.20
C LEU A 97 3.23 22.51 -2.31
N GLU A 98 4.03 21.52 -1.92
CA GLU A 98 4.37 20.41 -2.81
C GLU A 98 3.08 19.77 -3.32
N SER A 99 3.04 19.54 -4.63
CA SER A 99 1.88 18.98 -5.31
C SER A 99 2.28 18.12 -6.48
N GLN A 100 1.39 17.22 -6.87
CA GLN A 100 1.55 16.34 -8.01
C GLN A 100 0.27 16.42 -8.84
N ILE A 101 0.41 16.53 -10.16
CA ILE A 101 -0.71 16.33 -11.08
C ILE A 101 -0.58 14.99 -11.81
N TYR A 102 -1.70 14.43 -12.23
CA TYR A 102 -1.76 13.21 -13.03
C TYR A 102 -3.05 13.19 -13.85
N ASP A 103 -3.18 12.20 -14.75
CA ASP A 103 -4.41 11.99 -15.53
C ASP A 103 -4.80 13.25 -16.33
N LEU A 104 -3.94 13.67 -17.25
CA LEU A 104 -4.10 14.95 -17.95
C LEU A 104 -5.17 14.87 -19.04
N ALA A 105 -6.20 15.72 -18.97
CA ALA A 105 -7.17 15.91 -20.05
C ALA A 105 -6.68 16.99 -21.02
N TYR A 106 -6.00 16.58 -22.08
CA TYR A 106 -5.46 17.49 -23.08
C TYR A 106 -6.54 18.08 -23.99
N THR A 107 -6.47 19.39 -24.17
CA THR A 107 -7.27 20.12 -25.19
C THR A 107 -6.48 20.28 -26.49
N ASP A 108 -5.15 20.35 -26.39
CA ASP A 108 -4.21 20.34 -27.50
C ASP A 108 -2.86 19.70 -27.09
N GLY A 109 -1.79 19.90 -27.87
CA GLY A 109 -0.47 19.31 -27.56
C GLY A 109 0.32 19.98 -26.43
N SER A 110 -0.22 21.00 -25.78
CA SER A 110 0.45 21.80 -24.74
C SER A 110 -0.47 22.34 -23.64
N HIS A 111 -1.77 22.14 -23.75
CA HIS A 111 -2.75 22.62 -22.78
C HIS A 111 -3.71 21.52 -22.34
N ILE A 112 -4.15 21.64 -21.10
CA ILE A 112 -5.14 20.77 -20.46
C ILE A 112 -6.33 21.61 -19.98
N ASP A 113 -7.51 20.99 -19.91
CA ASP A 113 -8.70 21.58 -19.28
C ASP A 113 -9.05 20.93 -17.94
N ALA A 114 -8.45 19.78 -17.63
CA ALA A 114 -8.57 19.12 -16.33
C ALA A 114 -7.36 18.25 -16.02
N CYS A 115 -7.09 18.08 -14.73
CA CYS A 115 -6.16 17.07 -14.22
C CYS A 115 -6.60 16.59 -12.84
N SER A 116 -6.06 15.46 -12.41
CA SER A 116 -6.12 15.01 -11.03
C SER A 116 -4.94 15.63 -10.29
N LEU A 117 -5.15 16.01 -9.03
CA LEU A 117 -4.21 16.80 -8.24
C LEU A 117 -4.11 16.21 -6.83
N VAL A 118 -2.87 16.04 -6.37
CA VAL A 118 -2.53 15.64 -5.00
C VAL A 118 -1.68 16.69 -4.32
N PHE A 119 -2.02 16.98 -3.06
CA PHE A 119 -1.18 17.71 -2.11
C PHE A 119 -1.53 17.29 -0.68
N TYR A 120 -0.76 17.75 0.32
CA TYR A 120 -1.01 17.45 1.73
C TYR A 120 -1.47 18.67 2.51
N ILE A 121 -2.41 18.45 3.43
CA ILE A 121 -2.71 19.43 4.46
C ILE A 121 -1.43 19.66 5.29
N PRO A 122 -0.91 20.89 5.37
CA PRO A 122 0.36 21.15 6.03
C PRO A 122 0.26 20.92 7.55
N GLY A 123 1.39 20.59 8.18
CA GLY A 123 1.46 20.34 9.62
C GLY A 123 1.09 21.53 10.52
N TRP A 124 1.02 22.73 9.95
CA TRP A 124 0.64 23.97 10.63
C TRP A 124 -0.82 24.40 10.37
N ALA A 125 -1.58 23.63 9.59
CA ALA A 125 -2.98 23.92 9.28
C ALA A 125 -3.83 24.11 10.55
N THR A 126 -4.75 25.08 10.48
CA THR A 126 -5.59 25.46 11.64
C THR A 126 -7.07 25.51 11.31
N GLY A 127 -7.49 25.20 10.08
CA GLY A 127 -8.88 25.32 9.64
C GLY A 127 -9.24 26.71 9.11
N SER A 128 -8.27 27.64 9.06
CA SER A 128 -8.50 29.03 8.62
C SER A 128 -7.87 29.35 7.27
N GLU A 129 -6.97 28.51 6.81
CA GLU A 129 -6.31 28.64 5.52
C GLU A 129 -7.25 28.25 4.37
N ARG A 130 -6.99 28.82 3.18
CA ARG A 130 -7.67 28.47 1.93
C ARG A 130 -6.67 27.82 0.99
N TYR A 131 -7.08 26.79 0.27
CA TYR A 131 -6.23 26.12 -0.70
C TYR A 131 -6.57 26.61 -2.09
N LEU A 132 -5.55 26.98 -2.85
CA LEU A 132 -5.67 27.53 -4.19
C LEU A 132 -4.84 26.71 -5.17
N VAL A 133 -5.39 26.49 -6.36
CA VAL A 133 -4.59 26.13 -7.54
C VAL A 133 -4.27 27.40 -8.31
N LEU A 134 -3.00 27.58 -8.64
CA LEU A 134 -2.46 28.69 -9.42
C LEU A 134 -1.89 28.10 -10.72
N TYR A 135 -2.16 28.74 -11.85
CA TYR A 135 -1.71 28.25 -13.15
C TYR A 135 -1.65 29.37 -14.18
N ASP A 136 -1.07 29.06 -15.34
CA ASP A 136 -0.82 29.96 -16.45
C ASP A 136 -1.28 29.28 -17.76
N ASP A 137 -1.64 30.07 -18.75
CA ASP A 137 -1.90 29.58 -20.12
C ASP A 137 -0.65 29.68 -21.01
N GLU A 138 0.40 30.34 -20.54
CA GLU A 138 1.71 30.38 -21.19
C GLU A 138 2.72 29.39 -20.58
N GLU A 139 3.81 29.15 -21.31
CA GLU A 139 4.91 28.30 -20.84
C GLU A 139 5.61 28.90 -19.62
N THR A 140 5.55 28.21 -18.50
CA THR A 140 6.22 28.59 -17.24
C THR A 140 7.35 27.62 -16.90
N PHE A 141 8.15 27.99 -15.88
CA PHE A 141 9.07 27.02 -15.30
C PHE A 141 8.29 25.84 -14.67
N PRO A 142 8.75 24.60 -14.82
CA PRO A 142 8.17 23.45 -14.13
C PRO A 142 8.31 23.55 -12.60
N PRO A 143 7.44 22.91 -11.82
CA PRO A 143 7.70 22.74 -10.39
C PRO A 143 8.93 21.86 -10.20
N ARG A 144 9.67 22.09 -9.11
CA ARG A 144 10.88 21.33 -8.77
C ARG A 144 10.72 20.66 -7.40
N TYR A 145 9.60 19.97 -7.21
CA TYR A 145 9.35 19.25 -5.97
C TYR A 145 10.24 18.01 -5.88
N PRO A 146 10.68 17.61 -4.67
CA PRO A 146 11.41 16.38 -4.48
C PRO A 146 10.54 15.17 -4.84
N ASP A 147 11.20 14.09 -5.24
CA ASP A 147 10.56 12.81 -5.48
C ASP A 147 10.61 11.97 -4.19
N HIS A 148 9.45 11.74 -3.56
CA HIS A 148 9.38 11.13 -2.23
C HIS A 148 8.99 9.67 -2.24
N VAL A 149 8.38 9.17 -3.31
CA VAL A 149 7.88 7.79 -3.39
C VAL A 149 8.22 7.19 -4.73
N GLY A 150 8.22 5.85 -4.80
CA GLY A 150 8.48 5.16 -6.06
C GLY A 150 7.93 3.76 -6.04
N VAL A 151 7.83 3.17 -7.24
CA VAL A 151 7.38 1.79 -7.42
C VAL A 151 8.36 1.02 -8.29
N GLU A 152 8.71 -0.19 -7.87
CA GLU A 152 9.47 -1.14 -8.70
C GLU A 152 8.81 -2.52 -8.65
N GLU A 153 8.97 -3.28 -9.73
CA GLU A 153 8.59 -4.70 -9.75
C GLU A 153 9.75 -5.56 -9.24
N ALA A 154 9.43 -6.51 -8.37
CA ALA A 154 10.41 -7.40 -7.78
C ALA A 154 9.79 -8.77 -7.49
N SER A 155 10.66 -9.75 -7.25
CA SER A 155 10.27 -11.10 -6.79
C SER A 155 10.98 -11.40 -5.48
N TYR A 156 10.32 -12.15 -4.60
CA TYR A 156 10.90 -12.60 -3.33
C TYR A 156 10.81 -14.12 -3.26
N TYR A 157 11.96 -14.78 -3.07
CA TYR A 157 12.04 -16.22 -2.86
C TYR A 157 12.83 -16.54 -1.60
N TYR A 158 12.25 -17.37 -0.73
CA TYR A 158 12.90 -17.87 0.47
C TYR A 158 12.32 -19.23 0.89
N GLU A 159 13.16 -20.27 0.96
CA GLU A 159 12.76 -21.62 1.40
C GLU A 159 13.77 -22.15 2.44
N PRO A 160 13.60 -21.80 3.73
CA PRO A 160 14.52 -22.19 4.81
C PRO A 160 14.38 -23.67 5.19
N VAL A 161 13.19 -24.24 5.02
CA VAL A 161 12.86 -25.64 5.28
C VAL A 161 12.20 -26.17 4.02
N PRO A 162 12.63 -27.32 3.47
CA PRO A 162 12.03 -27.88 2.25
C PRO A 162 10.51 -28.03 2.36
N GLY A 163 9.79 -27.51 1.38
CA GLY A 163 8.32 -27.48 1.36
C GLY A 163 7.68 -26.35 2.15
N GLN A 164 8.47 -25.47 2.79
CA GLN A 164 8.02 -24.25 3.47
C GLN A 164 8.59 -23.05 2.72
N ARG A 165 8.03 -22.76 1.54
CA ARG A 165 8.51 -21.68 0.66
C ARG A 165 7.71 -20.40 0.82
N ILE A 166 8.40 -19.30 0.62
CA ILE A 166 7.86 -17.96 0.40
C ILE A 166 8.31 -17.59 -1.01
N ASP A 167 7.38 -17.47 -1.95
CA ASP A 167 7.70 -17.30 -3.37
C ASP A 167 6.63 -16.46 -4.04
N PHE A 168 6.90 -15.18 -4.32
CA PHE A 168 5.93 -14.29 -4.93
C PHE A 168 6.55 -13.12 -5.69
N ASP A 169 5.80 -12.63 -6.68
CA ASP A 169 6.07 -11.37 -7.38
C ASP A 169 5.27 -10.24 -6.72
N TYR A 170 5.83 -9.03 -6.67
CA TYR A 170 5.20 -7.89 -5.99
C TYR A 170 5.63 -6.55 -6.57
N TYR A 171 4.77 -5.55 -6.40
CA TYR A 171 5.16 -4.15 -6.49
C TYR A 171 5.80 -3.74 -5.15
N LYS A 172 7.05 -3.34 -5.19
CA LYS A 172 7.77 -2.77 -4.06
C LYS A 172 7.56 -1.25 -4.06
N LEU A 173 6.91 -0.75 -3.02
CA LEU A 173 6.62 0.66 -2.86
C LEU A 173 7.63 1.30 -1.92
N MET A 174 8.35 2.28 -2.45
CA MET A 174 9.38 3.03 -1.77
C MET A 174 8.80 4.34 -1.23
N GLN A 175 9.33 4.75 -0.09
CA GLN A 175 9.28 6.12 0.37
C GLN A 175 10.70 6.55 0.70
N GLU A 176 11.22 7.53 -0.03
CA GLU A 176 12.63 7.91 0.02
C GLU A 176 13.52 6.67 -0.22
N GLU A 177 14.40 6.35 0.72
CA GLU A 177 15.27 5.17 0.70
C GLU A 177 14.64 3.94 1.38
N ASP A 178 13.47 4.08 2.01
CA ASP A 178 12.81 3.03 2.77
C ASP A 178 11.75 2.30 1.95
N VAL A 179 11.62 1.00 2.16
CA VAL A 179 10.51 0.20 1.65
C VAL A 179 9.32 0.38 2.58
N ALA A 180 8.23 0.97 2.08
CA ALA A 180 7.02 1.17 2.86
C ALA A 180 6.10 -0.06 2.82
N TYR A 181 5.88 -0.59 1.61
CA TYR A 181 4.96 -1.68 1.35
C TYR A 181 5.43 -2.61 0.22
N GLY A 182 4.99 -3.86 0.25
CA GLY A 182 4.92 -4.71 -0.93
C GLY A 182 3.46 -5.01 -1.27
N VAL A 183 3.04 -4.85 -2.52
CA VAL A 183 1.72 -5.26 -3.01
C VAL A 183 1.91 -6.52 -3.84
N ILE A 184 1.48 -7.67 -3.32
CA ILE A 184 1.77 -8.96 -3.93
C ILE A 184 0.89 -9.17 -5.16
N GLN A 185 1.55 -9.45 -6.28
CA GLN A 185 0.94 -9.72 -7.58
C GLN A 185 0.39 -11.15 -7.60
N GLN A 186 1.25 -12.14 -7.37
CA GLN A 186 0.93 -13.56 -7.42
C GLN A 186 1.99 -14.37 -6.66
N GLY A 187 1.67 -15.60 -6.28
CA GLY A 187 2.59 -16.52 -5.63
C GLY A 187 2.04 -17.09 -4.33
N GLU A 188 2.93 -17.60 -3.49
CA GLU A 188 2.56 -18.29 -2.26
C GLU A 188 3.38 -17.89 -1.03
N LEU A 189 2.73 -18.02 0.12
CA LEU A 189 3.33 -17.94 1.44
C LEU A 189 2.99 -19.23 2.19
N LEU A 190 3.99 -20.09 2.39
CA LEU A 190 3.85 -21.34 3.14
C LEU A 190 2.69 -22.21 2.62
N GLY A 191 2.61 -22.37 1.29
CA GLY A 191 1.57 -23.14 0.61
C GLY A 191 0.22 -22.44 0.45
N ASN A 192 0.05 -21.20 0.95
CA ASN A 192 -1.17 -20.41 0.76
C ASN A 192 -0.99 -19.40 -0.37
N GLY A 193 -1.97 -19.29 -1.25
CA GLY A 193 -2.04 -18.21 -2.24
C GLY A 193 -2.12 -16.85 -1.56
N ILE A 194 -1.31 -15.90 -2.03
CA ILE A 194 -1.15 -14.58 -1.41
C ILE A 194 -1.22 -13.42 -2.42
N SER A 195 -1.85 -13.63 -3.58
CA SER A 195 -2.16 -12.54 -4.51
C SER A 195 -3.00 -11.45 -3.82
N GLN A 196 -2.83 -10.20 -4.25
CA GLN A 196 -3.60 -9.03 -3.80
C GLN A 196 -3.52 -8.75 -2.29
N VAL A 197 -2.43 -9.18 -1.67
CA VAL A 197 -2.08 -8.89 -0.27
C VAL A 197 -1.03 -7.79 -0.20
N VAL A 198 -1.25 -6.84 0.71
CA VAL A 198 -0.32 -5.76 1.03
C VAL A 198 0.48 -6.14 2.27
N VAL A 199 1.81 -6.19 2.14
CA VAL A 199 2.74 -6.38 3.25
C VAL A 199 3.27 -5.02 3.68
N LYS A 200 2.94 -4.59 4.90
CA LYS A 200 3.55 -3.41 5.54
C LYS A 200 4.94 -3.78 6.05
N MET A 201 5.90 -2.92 5.75
CA MET A 201 7.23 -3.01 6.33
C MET A 201 7.33 -2.16 7.61
N LYS A 202 8.27 -2.52 8.48
CA LYS A 202 8.62 -1.72 9.66
C LYS A 202 9.18 -0.36 9.20
N PRO A 203 8.95 0.73 9.97
CA PRO A 203 9.57 2.01 9.68
C PRO A 203 11.11 1.89 9.55
N GLY A 204 11.71 2.54 8.55
CA GLY A 204 13.16 2.48 8.31
C GLY A 204 13.65 1.18 7.66
N ALA A 205 12.78 0.41 7.01
CA ALA A 205 13.17 -0.83 6.34
C ALA A 205 13.93 -0.52 5.04
N PRO A 206 15.24 -0.82 4.93
CA PRO A 206 16.04 -0.46 3.76
C PRO A 206 15.82 -1.41 2.56
N ALA A 207 15.13 -2.53 2.78
CA ALA A 207 14.91 -3.56 1.79
C ALA A 207 13.66 -4.38 2.13
N TYR A 208 13.10 -5.04 1.12
CA TYR A 208 12.00 -5.97 1.29
C TYR A 208 12.55 -7.33 1.75
N GLU A 209 12.46 -7.59 3.05
CA GLU A 209 12.91 -8.82 3.68
C GLU A 209 11.95 -9.24 4.79
N THR A 210 11.78 -10.55 4.99
CA THR A 210 10.85 -11.12 5.97
C THR A 210 11.05 -10.56 7.39
N ASN A 211 12.29 -10.29 7.81
CA ASN A 211 12.57 -9.71 9.13
C ASN A 211 12.06 -8.28 9.31
N TYR A 212 11.81 -7.56 8.22
CA TYR A 212 11.23 -6.23 8.22
C TYR A 212 9.72 -6.23 8.01
N ALA A 213 9.10 -7.35 7.66
CA ALA A 213 7.65 -7.44 7.59
C ALA A 213 7.03 -7.16 8.98
N ASP A 214 5.99 -6.32 9.00
CA ASP A 214 5.33 -5.88 10.23
C ASP A 214 3.92 -6.45 10.34
N GLN A 215 3.12 -6.27 9.29
CA GLN A 215 1.71 -6.62 9.24
C GLN A 215 1.27 -6.85 7.80
N MET A 216 0.31 -7.74 7.55
CA MET A 216 -0.30 -7.91 6.23
C MET A 216 -1.76 -7.47 6.23
N ALA A 217 -2.22 -6.95 5.10
CA ALA A 217 -3.64 -6.72 4.81
C ALA A 217 -4.00 -7.41 3.49
N SER A 218 -4.99 -8.29 3.52
CA SER A 218 -5.50 -8.97 2.34
C SER A 218 -6.71 -8.24 1.79
N PHE A 219 -6.77 -8.10 0.47
CA PHE A 219 -7.94 -7.62 -0.26
C PHE A 219 -8.47 -8.68 -1.23
N SER A 220 -7.92 -9.90 -1.18
CA SER A 220 -8.41 -11.02 -1.95
C SER A 220 -9.79 -11.47 -1.48
N LEU A 221 -10.64 -11.84 -2.44
CA LEU A 221 -11.88 -12.54 -2.16
C LEU A 221 -11.55 -13.99 -1.87
N PHE A 222 -11.62 -14.36 -0.59
CA PHE A 222 -11.50 -15.74 -0.12
C PHE A 222 -12.85 -16.31 0.30
N TYR A 223 -13.00 -17.62 0.11
CA TYR A 223 -14.11 -18.40 0.62
C TYR A 223 -13.67 -19.84 0.96
N SER A 224 -14.33 -20.43 1.96
CA SER A 224 -14.03 -21.76 2.48
C SER A 224 -14.49 -22.85 1.52
N VAL A 225 -13.68 -23.89 1.38
CA VAL A 225 -13.96 -25.06 0.56
C VAL A 225 -13.66 -26.35 1.33
N ASP A 226 -14.28 -27.45 0.91
CA ASP A 226 -13.96 -28.78 1.44
C ASP A 226 -12.63 -29.29 0.86
N GLY A 227 -11.79 -29.93 1.69
CA GLY A 227 -10.56 -30.58 1.25
C GLY A 227 -9.36 -30.29 2.14
N ASP A 228 -8.17 -30.67 1.69
CA ASP A 228 -6.90 -30.38 2.39
C ASP A 228 -6.55 -28.88 2.33
N GLN A 229 -6.99 -28.21 1.25
CA GLN A 229 -6.97 -26.75 1.15
C GLN A 229 -8.30 -26.24 1.69
N GLU A 230 -8.26 -25.54 2.84
CA GLU A 230 -9.48 -25.13 3.56
C GLU A 230 -10.19 -23.91 2.96
N ARG A 231 -9.55 -23.22 2.00
CA ARG A 231 -10.07 -22.01 1.33
C ARG A 231 -9.52 -21.83 -0.08
N THR A 232 -10.27 -21.17 -0.95
CA THR A 232 -9.81 -20.74 -2.28
C THR A 232 -10.25 -19.29 -2.55
N GLY A 233 -9.92 -18.77 -3.73
CA GLY A 233 -10.32 -17.44 -4.16
C GLY A 233 -9.23 -16.71 -4.93
N THR A 234 -9.39 -15.40 -5.10
CA THR A 234 -8.49 -14.58 -5.94
C THR A 234 -7.07 -14.50 -5.38
N GLY A 235 -6.87 -14.83 -4.10
CA GLY A 235 -5.52 -14.98 -3.52
C GLY A 235 -4.70 -16.10 -4.13
N TYR A 236 -5.34 -17.08 -4.77
CA TYR A 236 -4.70 -18.18 -5.50
C TYR A 236 -4.62 -17.93 -7.01
N ALA A 237 -4.80 -16.69 -7.48
CA ALA A 237 -4.66 -16.36 -8.89
C ALA A 237 -3.30 -16.80 -9.44
N GLU A 238 -3.31 -17.63 -10.48
CA GLU A 238 -2.10 -18.10 -11.18
C GLU A 238 -1.63 -17.14 -12.27
N GLU A 239 -2.57 -16.34 -12.81
CA GLU A 239 -2.31 -15.29 -13.78
C GLU A 239 -2.94 -14.00 -13.29
N VAL A 240 -2.14 -12.94 -13.21
CA VAL A 240 -2.61 -11.60 -12.84
C VAL A 240 -2.30 -10.57 -13.91
N SER A 241 -3.27 -9.71 -14.15
CA SER A 241 -3.12 -8.53 -14.99
C SER A 241 -2.73 -7.35 -14.10
N LYS A 242 -1.72 -6.59 -14.49
CA LYS A 242 -1.12 -5.57 -13.62
C LYS A 242 -0.77 -4.29 -14.39
N ALA A 243 -0.81 -3.15 -13.72
CA ALA A 243 -0.41 -1.87 -14.30
C ALA A 243 0.07 -0.88 -13.23
N VAL A 244 1.11 -0.10 -13.54
CA VAL A 244 1.43 1.12 -12.80
C VAL A 244 0.63 2.26 -13.42
N LEU A 245 -0.36 2.77 -12.68
CA LEU A 245 -1.24 3.86 -13.14
C LEU A 245 -0.65 5.24 -12.86
N VAL A 246 0.05 5.37 -11.74
CA VAL A 246 0.74 6.61 -11.34
C VAL A 246 2.06 6.24 -10.68
N ASP A 247 3.15 6.80 -11.18
CA ASP A 247 4.47 6.80 -10.56
C ASP A 247 4.90 8.27 -10.45
N GLY A 248 4.56 8.90 -9.33
CA GLY A 248 4.77 10.34 -9.13
C GLY A 248 5.35 10.66 -7.78
N THR A 249 5.63 11.94 -7.55
CA THR A 249 6.47 12.38 -6.43
C THR A 249 5.84 12.30 -5.05
N LEU A 250 4.52 12.30 -4.96
CA LEU A 250 3.74 12.29 -3.72
C LEU A 250 2.86 11.04 -3.57
N MET A 251 2.58 10.35 -4.67
CA MET A 251 1.81 9.11 -4.64
C MET A 251 2.19 8.16 -5.76
N VAL A 252 2.07 6.86 -5.45
CA VAL A 252 2.11 5.78 -6.43
C VAL A 252 0.78 5.06 -6.45
N ARG A 253 0.35 4.63 -7.63
CA ARG A 253 -0.89 3.90 -7.85
C ARG A 253 -0.66 2.73 -8.77
N VAL A 254 -1.03 1.54 -8.32
CA VAL A 254 -0.93 0.29 -9.10
C VAL A 254 -2.27 -0.42 -9.15
N GLN A 255 -2.52 -1.14 -10.24
CA GLN A 255 -3.70 -1.95 -10.44
C GLN A 255 -3.30 -3.42 -10.52
N LEU A 256 -4.07 -4.29 -9.87
CA LEU A 256 -3.95 -5.75 -9.96
C LEU A 256 -5.32 -6.36 -10.18
N ALA A 257 -5.43 -7.24 -11.15
CA ALA A 257 -6.64 -8.00 -11.40
C ALA A 257 -6.34 -9.47 -11.65
N GLY A 258 -7.24 -10.35 -11.21
CA GLY A 258 -7.05 -11.80 -11.34
C GLY A 258 -8.32 -12.57 -10.98
N ALA A 259 -8.45 -13.76 -11.56
CA ALA A 259 -9.47 -14.72 -11.18
C ALA A 259 -8.87 -15.81 -10.27
N ASP A 260 -9.71 -16.47 -9.49
CA ASP A 260 -9.31 -17.70 -8.81
C ASP A 260 -9.03 -18.83 -9.82
N PRO A 261 -8.39 -19.94 -9.39
CA PRO A 261 -8.04 -21.05 -10.29
C PRO A 261 -9.23 -21.66 -11.05
N ASP A 262 -10.43 -21.65 -10.45
CA ASP A 262 -11.64 -22.20 -11.04
C ASP A 262 -12.41 -21.18 -11.89
N GLY A 263 -12.00 -19.90 -11.90
CA GLY A 263 -12.68 -18.82 -12.63
C GLY A 263 -14.08 -18.49 -12.09
N THR A 264 -14.33 -18.80 -10.82
CA THR A 264 -15.61 -18.57 -10.12
C THR A 264 -15.72 -17.17 -9.52
N VAL A 265 -14.58 -16.57 -9.17
CA VAL A 265 -14.49 -15.22 -8.59
C VAL A 265 -13.38 -14.43 -9.26
N TYR A 266 -13.60 -13.12 -9.38
CA TYR A 266 -12.67 -12.20 -10.02
C TYR A 266 -12.53 -10.95 -9.16
N SER A 267 -11.33 -10.38 -9.15
CA SER A 267 -11.08 -9.11 -8.50
C SER A 267 -10.23 -8.22 -9.38
N ASP A 268 -10.45 -6.91 -9.25
CA ASP A 268 -9.71 -5.85 -9.91
C ASP A 268 -9.51 -4.70 -8.91
N HIS A 269 -8.31 -4.52 -8.39
CA HIS A 269 -8.01 -3.62 -7.29
C HIS A 269 -7.04 -2.54 -7.71
N VAL A 270 -7.31 -1.31 -7.28
CA VAL A 270 -6.37 -0.20 -7.43
C VAL A 270 -5.82 0.18 -6.06
N TYR A 271 -4.53 0.02 -5.88
CA TYR A 271 -3.78 0.32 -4.66
C TYR A 271 -3.10 1.67 -4.82
N THR A 272 -3.34 2.60 -3.91
CA THR A 272 -2.72 3.92 -3.88
C THR A 272 -1.97 4.09 -2.57
N TYR A 273 -0.66 4.25 -2.68
CA TYR A 273 0.19 4.65 -1.56
C TYR A 273 0.48 6.14 -1.66
N TYR A 274 0.16 6.85 -0.59
CA TYR A 274 0.45 8.27 -0.45
C TYR A 274 1.70 8.43 0.41
N TYR A 275 2.62 9.29 -0.03
CA TYR A 275 3.72 9.78 0.79
C TYR A 275 3.20 10.18 2.18
N SER A 276 3.91 9.75 3.21
CA SER A 276 3.64 10.13 4.58
C SER A 276 4.84 10.94 5.05
N PRO A 277 4.74 12.27 5.24
CA PRO A 277 5.88 13.11 5.61
C PRO A 277 6.61 12.63 6.87
N PRO A 278 7.94 12.80 7.05
CA PRO A 278 8.72 12.26 8.17
C PRO A 278 8.13 12.50 9.56
N ALA A 279 7.54 13.67 9.80
CA ALA A 279 6.86 14.00 11.04
C ALA A 279 5.64 13.09 11.32
N ALA A 280 5.04 12.55 10.26
CA ALA A 280 3.93 11.60 10.27
C ALA A 280 4.38 10.14 10.05
N THR A 281 5.39 9.83 9.22
CA THR A 281 5.78 8.45 8.84
C THR A 281 6.14 7.59 10.05
N ALA A 282 6.83 8.18 11.03
CA ALA A 282 7.18 7.46 12.26
C ALA A 282 5.94 7.05 13.09
N MET A 283 4.78 7.64 12.79
CA MET A 283 3.57 7.47 13.55
C MET A 283 2.43 6.85 12.74
N ARG A 284 2.34 7.08 11.43
CA ARG A 284 1.15 6.82 10.59
C ARG A 284 1.49 6.56 9.13
N ASN A 285 0.97 5.47 8.55
CA ASN A 285 1.03 5.18 7.10
C ASN A 285 -0.36 4.82 6.56
N ARG A 286 -0.58 5.10 5.27
CA ARG A 286 -1.87 4.91 4.57
C ARG A 286 -1.69 4.21 3.23
N MET A 287 -2.39 3.10 3.05
CA MET A 287 -2.64 2.48 1.75
C MET A 287 -4.14 2.57 1.47
N SER A 288 -4.54 3.22 0.38
CA SER A 288 -5.94 3.27 -0.06
C SER A 288 -6.16 2.26 -1.17
N VAL A 289 -7.20 1.43 -1.05
CA VAL A 289 -7.51 0.39 -2.02
C VAL A 289 -8.93 0.60 -2.54
N ASN A 290 -9.06 0.82 -3.85
CA ASN A 290 -10.33 0.74 -4.55
C ASN A 290 -10.58 -0.71 -4.93
N ILE A 291 -11.46 -1.37 -4.18
CA ILE A 291 -11.85 -2.75 -4.33
C ILE A 291 -12.95 -2.84 -5.39
N HIS A 292 -12.80 -3.79 -6.30
CA HIS A 292 -13.85 -4.30 -7.17
C HIS A 292 -13.73 -5.82 -7.17
N GLN A 293 -14.74 -6.50 -6.66
CA GLN A 293 -14.80 -7.96 -6.57
C GLN A 293 -16.11 -8.45 -7.17
N GLN A 294 -16.04 -9.53 -7.93
CA GLN A 294 -17.17 -10.12 -8.61
C GLN A 294 -17.18 -11.63 -8.38
N VAL A 295 -18.35 -12.16 -8.09
CA VAL A 295 -18.60 -13.60 -8.11
C VAL A 295 -19.25 -13.92 -9.45
N LEU A 296 -18.54 -14.65 -10.29
CA LEU A 296 -18.96 -14.95 -11.67
C LEU A 296 -19.92 -16.13 -11.72
N GLU A 297 -19.77 -17.08 -10.79
CA GLU A 297 -20.63 -18.24 -10.64
C GLU A 297 -20.97 -18.47 -9.18
N SER A 298 -22.22 -18.84 -8.87
CA SER A 298 -22.59 -19.12 -7.47
C SER A 298 -21.82 -20.32 -6.93
N VAL A 299 -21.26 -20.19 -5.72
CA VAL A 299 -20.54 -21.27 -5.04
C VAL A 299 -21.18 -21.59 -3.69
N ASP A 300 -21.23 -22.87 -3.35
CA ASP A 300 -21.63 -23.33 -2.02
C ASP A 300 -20.38 -23.35 -1.12
N ILE A 301 -20.46 -22.66 0.02
CA ILE A 301 -19.39 -22.57 1.00
C ILE A 301 -19.29 -23.88 1.76
N GLY A 302 -18.10 -24.50 1.72
CA GLY A 302 -17.78 -25.75 2.40
C GLY A 302 -16.90 -25.55 3.63
N GLY A 303 -16.31 -26.66 4.12
CA GLY A 303 -15.28 -26.65 5.14
C GLY A 303 -15.72 -26.04 6.47
N ASN A 304 -14.92 -25.11 7.00
CA ASN A 304 -15.20 -24.43 8.26
C ASN A 304 -16.39 -23.46 8.18
N MET A 305 -16.81 -23.08 6.97
CA MET A 305 -17.89 -22.12 6.67
C MET A 305 -17.70 -20.71 7.25
N GLU A 306 -16.53 -20.40 7.84
CA GLU A 306 -16.30 -19.09 8.44
C GLU A 306 -15.68 -18.09 7.44
N GLU A 307 -15.06 -18.51 6.34
CA GLU A 307 -14.72 -17.60 5.24
C GLU A 307 -15.79 -17.74 4.15
N ASP A 308 -16.69 -16.77 4.01
CA ASP A 308 -17.88 -16.91 3.17
C ASP A 308 -18.04 -15.77 2.17
N GLY A 309 -16.94 -15.16 1.74
CA GLY A 309 -16.90 -14.03 0.82
C GLY A 309 -16.20 -12.83 1.47
N MET A 310 -14.88 -12.94 1.60
CA MET A 310 -14.04 -11.94 2.23
C MET A 310 -13.88 -10.70 1.34
N TYR A 311 -14.08 -9.51 1.91
CA TYR A 311 -13.81 -8.24 1.22
C TYR A 311 -12.41 -7.72 1.55
N ALA A 312 -12.01 -7.80 2.82
CA ALA A 312 -10.69 -7.40 3.27
C ALA A 312 -10.35 -8.06 4.62
N GLY A 313 -9.08 -8.08 4.99
CA GLY A 313 -8.67 -8.57 6.30
C GLY A 313 -7.25 -8.17 6.68
N ILE A 314 -6.95 -8.33 7.95
CA ILE A 314 -5.66 -8.03 8.55
C ILE A 314 -5.08 -9.33 9.11
N LEU A 315 -3.86 -9.66 8.73
CA LEU A 315 -3.13 -10.84 9.18
C LEU A 315 -1.90 -10.44 9.97
N SER A 316 -1.95 -10.60 11.28
CA SER A 316 -0.79 -10.50 12.16
C SER A 316 -0.12 -11.85 12.24
N PHE A 317 1.21 -11.87 12.25
CA PHE A 317 1.97 -13.10 12.29
C PHE A 317 3.09 -13.00 13.32
N ARG A 318 3.50 -14.14 13.82
CA ARG A 318 4.65 -14.29 14.72
C ARG A 318 5.44 -15.49 14.24
N VAL A 319 6.63 -15.24 13.69
CA VAL A 319 7.51 -16.31 13.24
C VAL A 319 8.74 -16.36 14.14
N ARG A 320 9.09 -17.52 14.65
CA ARG A 320 10.26 -17.75 15.50
C ARG A 320 11.07 -18.91 14.96
N SER A 321 12.33 -18.67 14.65
CA SER A 321 13.29 -19.69 14.22
C SER A 321 14.53 -19.71 15.11
N GLN A 322 14.96 -20.92 15.46
CA GLN A 322 16.23 -21.15 16.17
C GLN A 322 17.45 -21.11 15.23
N SER A 323 17.24 -21.28 13.93
CA SER A 323 18.32 -21.43 12.94
C SER A 323 18.45 -20.23 12.01
N PHE A 324 17.38 -19.44 11.82
CA PHE A 324 17.36 -18.35 10.86
C PHE A 324 16.84 -17.05 11.50
N ASP A 325 17.77 -16.17 11.87
CA ASP A 325 17.43 -14.86 12.47
C ASP A 325 16.50 -14.01 11.58
N LYS A 326 16.61 -14.16 10.25
CA LYS A 326 15.75 -13.48 9.28
C LYS A 326 14.25 -13.82 9.42
N LEU A 327 13.93 -14.98 10.01
CA LEU A 327 12.54 -15.39 10.25
C LEU A 327 12.01 -14.91 11.60
N ASN A 328 12.85 -14.38 12.48
CA ASN A 328 12.42 -13.89 13.79
C ASN A 328 11.74 -12.53 13.65
N THR A 329 10.45 -12.55 13.31
CA THR A 329 9.68 -11.33 13.01
C THR A 329 8.24 -11.40 13.49
N GLY A 330 7.59 -10.24 13.47
CA GLY A 330 6.18 -10.09 13.78
C GLY A 330 5.78 -10.34 15.24
N ARG A 331 4.56 -9.93 15.52
CA ARG A 331 3.79 -10.19 16.75
C ARG A 331 2.31 -10.26 16.39
N ILE A 332 1.57 -11.13 17.07
CA ILE A 332 0.11 -11.07 17.05
C ILE A 332 -0.30 -9.93 17.98
N LEU A 333 -1.15 -9.02 17.50
CA LEU A 333 -1.67 -7.93 18.33
C LEU A 333 -2.82 -8.44 19.22
N PRO A 334 -2.90 -7.99 20.48
CA PRO A 334 -3.74 -8.61 21.50
C PRO A 334 -5.23 -8.33 21.41
N TYR A 335 -5.65 -7.26 20.73
CA TYR A 335 -7.06 -6.88 20.70
C TYR A 335 -7.57 -6.61 19.29
N VAL A 336 -8.80 -7.05 19.04
CA VAL A 336 -9.65 -6.53 17.96
C VAL A 336 -10.55 -5.47 18.54
N HIS A 337 -10.60 -4.28 17.93
CA HIS A 337 -11.59 -3.26 18.23
C HIS A 337 -12.44 -2.93 17.00
N MET A 338 -13.75 -2.79 17.18
CA MET A 338 -14.68 -2.38 16.13
C MET A 338 -15.92 -1.68 16.73
N PRO A 339 -16.49 -0.66 16.08
CA PRO A 339 -17.78 -0.12 16.44
C PRO A 339 -18.89 -1.04 15.92
N ASP A 340 -19.79 -1.47 16.81
CA ASP A 340 -21.00 -2.19 16.40
C ASP A 340 -22.03 -1.25 15.74
N GLU A 341 -23.14 -1.82 15.25
CA GLU A 341 -24.23 -1.07 14.61
C GLU A 341 -24.86 0.02 15.50
N ASN A 342 -24.72 -0.09 16.82
CA ASN A 342 -25.19 0.91 17.78
C ASN A 342 -24.12 1.97 18.10
N GLY A 343 -22.96 1.91 17.46
CA GLY A 343 -21.82 2.80 17.67
C GLY A 343 -21.01 2.50 18.94
N ILE A 344 -21.22 1.35 19.58
CA ILE A 344 -20.45 0.93 20.74
C ILE A 344 -19.18 0.22 20.26
N VAL A 345 -18.02 0.73 20.66
CA VAL A 345 -16.75 0.06 20.38
C VAL A 345 -16.64 -1.21 21.23
N ARG A 346 -16.62 -2.35 20.54
CA ARG A 346 -16.40 -3.69 21.11
C ARG A 346 -14.91 -4.02 21.09
N ALA A 347 -14.49 -4.82 22.06
CA ALA A 347 -13.11 -5.28 22.20
C ALA A 347 -13.09 -6.79 22.38
N TYR A 348 -12.24 -7.49 21.63
CA TYR A 348 -12.10 -8.94 21.66
C TYR A 348 -10.62 -9.31 21.80
N GLU A 349 -10.32 -10.28 22.67
CA GLU A 349 -8.96 -10.73 22.93
C GLU A 349 -8.50 -11.74 21.88
N MET A 350 -7.34 -11.50 21.28
CA MET A 350 -6.74 -12.38 20.29
C MET A 350 -5.83 -13.41 20.96
N PRO A 351 -5.86 -14.68 20.52
CA PRO A 351 -4.87 -15.68 20.92
C PRO A 351 -3.48 -15.29 20.41
N LEU A 352 -2.61 -14.92 21.35
CA LEU A 352 -1.25 -14.46 21.03
C LEU A 352 -0.26 -15.58 20.69
N ASN A 353 -0.58 -16.81 21.10
CA ASN A 353 0.23 -18.03 20.95
C ASN A 353 -0.70 -19.21 20.66
N PRO A 354 -1.38 -19.24 19.50
CA PRO A 354 -2.20 -20.38 19.13
C PRO A 354 -1.34 -21.65 19.11
N ILE A 355 -1.89 -22.76 19.57
CA ILE A 355 -1.20 -24.07 19.63
C ILE A 355 -1.87 -25.12 18.75
N SER A 356 -2.92 -24.72 18.02
CA SER A 356 -3.72 -25.58 17.16
C SER A 356 -3.47 -25.21 15.70
N SER A 357 -3.39 -26.22 14.84
CA SER A 357 -3.45 -26.03 13.39
C SER A 357 -4.85 -25.67 12.90
N GLU A 358 -5.89 -25.95 13.69
CA GLU A 358 -7.26 -25.48 13.44
C GLU A 358 -7.43 -24.04 13.96
N HIS A 359 -8.33 -23.28 13.33
CA HIS A 359 -8.69 -21.93 13.76
C HIS A 359 -9.28 -21.90 15.18
N ASP A 360 -8.61 -21.17 16.07
CA ASP A 360 -9.14 -20.77 17.37
C ASP A 360 -9.97 -19.48 17.20
N TRP A 361 -11.24 -19.65 16.84
CA TRP A 361 -12.16 -18.56 16.54
C TRP A 361 -12.55 -17.77 17.79
N VAL A 362 -12.24 -16.47 17.76
CA VAL A 362 -12.66 -15.43 18.72
C VAL A 362 -14.00 -14.83 18.33
N LEU A 363 -14.22 -14.65 17.02
CA LEU A 363 -15.46 -14.18 16.42
C LEU A 363 -15.82 -15.08 15.22
N ARG A 364 -17.06 -15.56 15.20
CA ARG A 364 -17.63 -16.45 14.17
C ARG A 364 -18.83 -15.81 13.50
N THR A 365 -19.25 -16.40 12.39
CA THR A 365 -20.46 -16.02 11.65
C THR A 365 -21.69 -15.88 12.55
N ARG A 366 -21.86 -16.80 13.51
CA ARG A 366 -23.02 -16.82 14.41
C ARG A 366 -22.98 -15.78 15.52
N ASP A 367 -21.84 -15.11 15.73
CA ASP A 367 -21.70 -14.08 16.74
C ASP A 367 -22.29 -12.73 16.28
N ASP A 368 -22.67 -12.60 14.99
CA ASP A 368 -23.38 -11.43 14.46
C ASP A 368 -22.60 -10.12 14.71
N ALA A 369 -21.29 -10.19 14.48
CA ALA A 369 -20.36 -9.10 14.77
C ALA A 369 -20.24 -8.18 13.55
N ASP A 370 -21.24 -7.32 13.35
CA ASP A 370 -21.28 -6.41 12.20
C ASP A 370 -20.70 -5.02 12.50
N ILE A 371 -19.96 -4.48 11.52
CA ILE A 371 -19.38 -3.13 11.61
C ILE A 371 -20.49 -2.11 11.41
N GLY A 372 -20.69 -1.25 12.40
CA GLY A 372 -21.66 -0.16 12.31
C GLY A 372 -21.23 0.99 11.41
N PRO A 373 -22.04 2.07 11.32
CA PRO A 373 -21.86 3.16 10.35
C PRO A 373 -20.54 3.94 10.45
N ALA A 374 -19.73 3.73 11.49
CA ALA A 374 -18.39 4.29 11.59
C ALA A 374 -17.37 3.59 10.67
N GLY A 375 -17.63 2.34 10.28
CA GLY A 375 -16.96 1.67 9.16
C GLY A 375 -15.48 1.35 9.37
N TRP A 376 -15.08 0.87 10.55
CA TRP A 376 -13.69 0.47 10.77
C TRP A 376 -13.54 -0.75 11.67
N VAL A 377 -12.45 -1.48 11.51
CA VAL A 377 -11.99 -2.53 12.42
C VAL A 377 -10.48 -2.39 12.63
N SER A 378 -10.01 -2.68 13.83
CA SER A 378 -8.62 -2.51 14.26
C SER A 378 -8.09 -3.77 14.91
N LEU A 379 -6.84 -4.12 14.61
CA LEU A 379 -5.98 -4.94 15.45
C LEU A 379 -4.96 -4.03 16.16
N ASP A 380 -4.95 -4.01 17.48
CA ASP A 380 -4.10 -3.09 18.25
C ASP A 380 -3.57 -3.67 19.56
N ASP A 381 -2.55 -2.99 20.08
CA ASP A 381 -1.92 -3.22 21.36
C ASP A 381 -2.06 -1.96 22.23
N PRO A 382 -3.03 -1.92 23.17
CA PRO A 382 -3.26 -0.79 24.07
C PRO A 382 -2.03 -0.44 24.93
N GLY A 383 -1.11 -1.40 25.14
CA GLY A 383 0.11 -1.18 25.92
C GLY A 383 1.17 -0.40 25.16
N THR A 384 1.20 -0.47 23.83
CA THR A 384 2.16 0.26 22.98
C THR A 384 1.52 1.38 22.16
N GLY A 385 0.20 1.33 21.96
CA GLY A 385 -0.50 2.20 21.03
C GLY A 385 -0.34 1.81 19.57
N LYS A 386 0.30 0.67 19.25
CA LYS A 386 0.37 0.20 17.86
C LYS A 386 -1.00 -0.30 17.43
N ALA A 387 -1.44 0.11 16.25
CA ALA A 387 -2.70 -0.29 15.66
C ALA A 387 -2.58 -0.44 14.14
N HIS A 388 -3.33 -1.39 13.60
CA HIS A 388 -3.52 -1.62 12.19
C HIS A 388 -5.02 -1.73 11.95
N GLY A 389 -5.57 -0.91 11.07
CA GLY A 389 -6.99 -0.84 10.84
C GLY A 389 -7.37 -0.89 9.37
N LEU A 390 -8.54 -1.47 9.12
CA LEU A 390 -9.26 -1.33 7.87
C LEU A 390 -10.37 -0.31 8.07
N VAL A 391 -10.40 0.69 7.22
CA VAL A 391 -11.39 1.76 7.24
C VAL A 391 -12.14 1.74 5.92
N PHE A 392 -13.44 1.45 5.98
CA PHE A 392 -14.32 1.36 4.83
C PHE A 392 -14.99 2.71 4.55
N GLN A 393 -15.17 3.04 3.27
CA GLN A 393 -15.89 4.26 2.88
C GLN A 393 -17.35 4.22 3.37
N SER A 394 -17.96 3.05 3.30
CA SER A 394 -19.31 2.75 3.74
C SER A 394 -19.39 1.30 4.22
N THR A 395 -20.37 1.05 5.07
CA THR A 395 -20.76 -0.29 5.54
C THR A 395 -22.04 -0.79 4.87
N ASP A 396 -22.67 0.03 4.04
CA ASP A 396 -23.90 -0.25 3.31
C ASP A 396 -23.71 -0.02 1.80
N GLY A 397 -24.72 -0.43 1.03
CA GLY A 397 -24.71 -0.35 -0.43
C GLY A 397 -23.74 -1.34 -1.08
N LEU A 398 -23.31 -2.38 -0.37
CA LEU A 398 -22.40 -3.41 -0.85
C LEU A 398 -23.16 -4.57 -1.50
N TYR A 399 -24.35 -4.89 -1.00
CA TYR A 399 -25.22 -5.92 -1.55
C TYR A 399 -26.70 -5.62 -1.24
N PRO A 400 -27.68 -6.02 -2.06
CA PRO A 400 -29.07 -5.70 -1.77
C PRO A 400 -29.68 -6.53 -0.63
N GLY A 401 -30.51 -5.87 0.18
CA GLY A 401 -31.39 -6.53 1.13
C GLY A 401 -30.77 -6.69 2.52
N ARG A 402 -31.08 -7.79 3.19
CA ARG A 402 -30.66 -8.06 4.57
C ARG A 402 -29.21 -8.52 4.71
N GLU A 403 -28.55 -8.80 3.58
CA GLU A 403 -27.16 -9.26 3.53
C GLU A 403 -26.22 -8.10 3.15
N ASP A 404 -26.76 -6.88 3.12
CA ASP A 404 -25.96 -5.66 3.04
C ASP A 404 -25.26 -5.43 4.38
N GLY A 405 -23.96 -5.25 4.37
CA GLY A 405 -23.19 -5.11 5.59
C GLY A 405 -21.78 -5.67 5.52
N LEU A 406 -21.07 -5.51 6.63
CA LEU A 406 -19.70 -5.98 6.84
C LEU A 406 -19.65 -6.79 8.13
N GLN A 407 -19.45 -8.10 8.02
CA GLN A 407 -19.37 -8.99 9.17
C GLN A 407 -17.92 -9.33 9.51
N VAL A 408 -17.55 -9.18 10.78
CA VAL A 408 -16.18 -9.41 11.27
C VAL A 408 -16.06 -10.79 11.86
N LYS A 409 -15.00 -11.51 11.47
CA LYS A 409 -14.58 -12.77 12.08
C LYS A 409 -13.11 -12.68 12.45
N ALA A 410 -12.73 -13.37 13.51
CA ALA A 410 -11.39 -13.28 14.06
C ALA A 410 -10.95 -14.62 14.63
N SER A 411 -9.69 -15.00 14.40
CA SER A 411 -9.14 -16.25 14.92
C SER A 411 -7.62 -16.21 15.05
N GLY A 412 -7.07 -17.12 15.85
CA GLY A 412 -5.65 -17.47 15.78
C GLY A 412 -5.43 -18.88 15.26
N GLN A 413 -4.26 -19.10 14.67
CA GLN A 413 -3.88 -20.39 14.11
C GLN A 413 -2.35 -20.56 14.14
N GLN A 414 -1.91 -21.79 14.41
CA GLN A 414 -0.52 -22.19 14.24
C GLN A 414 -0.33 -22.83 12.86
N TYR A 415 0.32 -22.11 11.95
CA TYR A 415 0.54 -22.55 10.57
C TYR A 415 1.69 -23.56 10.46
N VAL A 416 2.78 -23.30 11.19
CA VAL A 416 3.98 -24.15 11.15
C VAL A 416 4.43 -24.44 12.57
N ASN A 417 4.64 -25.71 12.87
CA ASN A 417 5.26 -26.17 14.12
C ASN A 417 6.17 -27.36 13.83
N VAL A 418 7.41 -27.06 13.45
CA VAL A 418 8.45 -28.05 13.18
C VAL A 418 9.67 -27.74 14.04
N PRO A 419 10.56 -28.72 14.30
CA PRO A 419 11.73 -28.48 15.14
C PRO A 419 12.56 -27.28 14.65
N GLY A 420 12.61 -26.21 15.46
CA GLY A 420 13.39 -25.00 15.17
C GLY A 420 12.68 -23.94 14.33
N LEU A 421 11.42 -24.12 13.95
CA LEU A 421 10.59 -23.11 13.27
C LEU A 421 9.12 -23.21 13.73
N GLU A 422 8.61 -22.09 14.25
CA GLU A 422 7.22 -21.88 14.63
C GLU A 422 6.69 -20.65 13.89
N ALA A 423 5.53 -20.77 13.25
CA ALA A 423 4.83 -19.67 12.61
C ALA A 423 3.36 -19.67 13.05
N ASP A 424 3.00 -18.62 13.76
CA ASP A 424 1.65 -18.39 14.26
C ASP A 424 1.04 -17.18 13.57
N ALA A 425 -0.28 -17.16 13.46
CA ALA A 425 -1.01 -16.02 12.94
C ALA A 425 -2.25 -15.71 13.77
N GLY A 426 -2.60 -14.42 13.81
CA GLY A 426 -3.89 -13.92 14.23
C GLY A 426 -4.51 -13.18 13.05
N GLN A 427 -5.74 -13.53 12.69
CA GLN A 427 -6.44 -12.94 11.56
C GLN A 427 -7.72 -12.24 12.01
N VAL A 428 -8.00 -11.12 11.37
CA VAL A 428 -9.30 -10.45 11.39
C VAL A 428 -9.73 -10.32 9.95
N ILE A 429 -10.87 -10.90 9.60
CA ILE A 429 -11.43 -10.86 8.26
C ILE A 429 -12.78 -10.16 8.30
N VAL A 430 -13.04 -9.37 7.26
CA VAL A 430 -14.30 -8.67 7.04
C VAL A 430 -14.93 -9.28 5.80
N ASN A 431 -16.07 -9.93 6.00
CA ASN A 431 -16.80 -10.66 4.97
C ASN A 431 -18.11 -9.94 4.64
N ARG A 432 -18.79 -10.44 3.60
CA ARG A 432 -20.22 -10.16 3.42
C ARG A 432 -21.01 -10.49 4.70
N ASN A 433 -22.12 -9.80 4.90
CA ASN A 433 -23.06 -10.14 5.95
C ASN A 433 -23.87 -11.39 5.56
N ALA A 434 -23.44 -12.56 6.03
CA ALA A 434 -24.03 -13.86 5.68
C ALA A 434 -24.99 -14.42 6.75
N TYR A 435 -25.14 -13.74 7.89
CA TYR A 435 -25.94 -14.22 9.01
C TYR A 435 -26.44 -13.04 9.84
N GLU A 436 -27.69 -13.15 10.29
CA GLU A 436 -28.35 -12.22 11.20
C GLU A 436 -28.88 -13.00 12.40
N THR A 437 -28.82 -12.44 13.61
CA THR A 437 -29.27 -13.13 14.84
C THR A 437 -30.68 -13.72 14.70
N GLY A 438 -30.77 -15.05 14.83
CA GLY A 438 -32.03 -15.80 14.74
C GLY A 438 -32.42 -16.24 13.32
N GLY A 439 -31.58 -15.93 12.33
CA GLY A 439 -31.69 -16.41 10.95
C GLY A 439 -30.95 -17.73 10.69
N GLU A 440 -30.87 -18.09 9.42
CA GLU A 440 -30.01 -19.18 8.93
C GLU A 440 -28.76 -18.56 8.30
N HIS A 441 -27.62 -19.18 8.52
CA HIS A 441 -26.36 -18.81 7.85
C HIS A 441 -26.49 -19.09 6.36
N ASN A 442 -26.37 -18.05 5.55
CA ASN A 442 -26.35 -18.18 4.11
C ASN A 442 -24.99 -18.71 3.65
N ILE A 443 -24.90 -20.02 3.46
CA ILE A 443 -23.70 -20.70 2.95
C ILE A 443 -23.57 -20.68 1.42
N ARG A 444 -24.33 -19.84 0.72
CA ARG A 444 -24.23 -19.70 -0.73
C ARG A 444 -23.70 -18.32 -1.09
N LEU A 445 -22.52 -18.28 -1.70
CA LEU A 445 -21.97 -17.06 -2.28
C LEU A 445 -22.69 -16.80 -3.61
N PRO A 446 -23.38 -15.65 -3.76
CA PRO A 446 -24.26 -15.43 -4.90
C PRO A 446 -23.47 -15.03 -6.16
N GLY A 447 -23.85 -15.59 -7.31
CA GLY A 447 -23.15 -15.40 -8.60
C GLY A 447 -23.41 -14.06 -9.28
N ASP A 448 -24.06 -13.14 -8.58
CA ASP A 448 -24.33 -11.76 -8.97
C ASP A 448 -23.79 -10.76 -7.92
N LEU A 449 -22.97 -11.22 -6.97
CA LEU A 449 -22.25 -10.34 -6.06
C LEU A 449 -21.22 -9.52 -6.85
N ASP A 450 -21.38 -8.21 -6.84
CA ASP A 450 -20.46 -7.22 -7.41
C ASP A 450 -20.26 -6.11 -6.37
N VAL A 451 -19.07 -6.09 -5.76
CA VAL A 451 -18.74 -5.19 -4.65
C VAL A 451 -17.70 -4.20 -5.12
N GLN A 452 -18.09 -2.92 -5.13
CA GLN A 452 -17.19 -1.81 -5.41
C GLN A 452 -17.13 -0.87 -4.20
N THR A 453 -15.97 -0.84 -3.55
CA THR A 453 -15.79 -0.04 -2.34
C THR A 453 -14.36 0.44 -2.16
N ASN A 454 -14.17 1.50 -1.38
CA ASN A 454 -12.86 1.99 -1.01
C ASN A 454 -12.54 1.63 0.43
N VAL A 455 -11.33 1.12 0.65
CA VAL A 455 -10.84 0.73 1.97
C VAL A 455 -9.45 1.32 2.19
N ALA A 456 -9.22 1.99 3.31
CA ALA A 456 -7.88 2.34 3.74
C ALA A 456 -7.34 1.28 4.70
N PHE A 457 -6.15 0.75 4.38
CA PHE A 457 -5.29 0.11 5.36
C PHE A 457 -4.45 1.19 6.04
N PHE A 458 -4.91 1.60 7.21
CA PHE A 458 -4.30 2.64 8.02
C PHE A 458 -3.54 2.03 9.20
N THR A 459 -2.37 2.56 9.48
CA THR A 459 -1.53 2.05 10.57
C THR A 459 -1.06 3.19 11.45
N SER A 460 -0.93 2.89 12.74
CA SER A 460 -0.50 3.84 13.75
C SER A 460 0.48 3.15 14.69
N GLU A 461 1.64 3.74 14.97
CA GLU A 461 2.62 3.13 15.88
C GLU A 461 2.35 3.48 17.36
N THR A 462 1.55 4.52 17.65
CA THR A 462 1.34 5.01 19.02
C THR A 462 -0.08 5.45 19.36
N GLY A 463 -1.02 5.44 18.40
CA GLY A 463 -2.35 6.05 18.57
C GLY A 463 -3.48 5.10 18.97
N GLY A 464 -3.25 3.78 18.98
CA GLY A 464 -4.27 2.77 19.28
C GLY A 464 -5.43 2.78 18.29
N TYR A 465 -6.52 2.09 18.65
CA TYR A 465 -7.75 2.12 17.85
C TYR A 465 -8.37 3.53 17.74
N ASP A 466 -8.11 4.44 18.69
CA ASP A 466 -8.59 5.83 18.63
C ASP A 466 -8.04 6.57 17.39
N ALA A 467 -6.80 6.28 17.00
CA ALA A 467 -6.25 6.82 15.75
C ALA A 467 -6.94 6.23 14.51
N ILE A 468 -7.35 4.95 14.56
CA ILE A 468 -8.12 4.32 13.48
C ILE A 468 -9.51 4.97 13.37
N ALA A 469 -10.19 5.20 14.50
CA ALA A 469 -11.50 5.86 14.54
C ALA A 469 -11.43 7.31 14.02
N GLN A 470 -10.38 8.04 14.38
CA GLN A 470 -10.10 9.38 13.85
C GLN A 470 -9.86 9.36 12.33
N GLU A 471 -9.03 8.43 11.85
CA GLU A 471 -8.81 8.26 10.42
C GLU A 471 -10.11 7.92 9.69
N ALA A 472 -10.98 7.10 10.28
CA ALA A 472 -12.25 6.74 9.68
C ALA A 472 -13.17 7.93 9.40
N ALA A 473 -13.23 8.88 10.34
CA ALA A 473 -14.00 10.11 10.14
C ALA A 473 -13.45 10.98 9.00
N LEU A 474 -12.13 11.03 8.84
CA LEU A 474 -11.45 11.83 7.81
C LEU A 474 -11.53 11.16 6.43
N PHE A 475 -11.16 9.89 6.37
CA PHE A 475 -11.10 9.09 5.14
C PHE A 475 -12.43 9.10 4.40
N ARG A 476 -13.55 8.89 5.10
CA ARG A 476 -14.88 8.83 4.48
C ARG A 476 -15.31 10.14 3.82
N GLN A 477 -14.82 11.28 4.32
CA GLN A 477 -15.08 12.59 3.71
C GLN A 477 -14.16 12.84 2.51
N LEU A 478 -12.89 12.45 2.61
CA LEU A 478 -11.89 12.66 1.56
C LEU A 478 -12.06 11.69 0.37
N VAL A 479 -12.39 10.43 0.64
CA VAL A 479 -12.42 9.36 -0.36
C VAL A 479 -13.47 9.59 -1.45
N ALA A 480 -14.55 10.30 -1.13
CA ALA A 480 -15.63 10.61 -2.08
C ALA A 480 -15.18 11.54 -3.23
N GLN A 481 -14.06 12.25 -3.08
CA GLN A 481 -13.52 13.15 -4.10
C GLN A 481 -12.39 12.53 -4.92
N ARG A 482 -11.86 11.38 -4.49
CA ARG A 482 -10.69 10.76 -5.12
C ARG A 482 -11.05 10.21 -6.50
N PRO A 483 -10.27 10.55 -7.54
CA PRO A 483 -10.49 9.99 -8.86
C PRO A 483 -9.87 8.59 -8.90
N TYR A 484 -10.71 7.57 -9.03
CA TYR A 484 -10.29 6.19 -9.24
C TYR A 484 -10.54 5.81 -10.69
N GLU A 485 -9.59 6.15 -11.55
CA GLU A 485 -9.58 5.65 -12.93
C GLU A 485 -8.87 4.30 -12.98
N ARG A 486 -9.47 3.35 -13.70
CA ARG A 486 -8.86 2.05 -14.02
C ARG A 486 -8.15 2.16 -15.35
N GLY A 487 -6.91 1.70 -15.41
CA GLY A 487 -6.11 1.72 -16.63
C GLY A 487 -6.53 0.65 -17.62
N THR A 488 -5.92 0.69 -18.80
CA THR A 488 -5.92 -0.49 -19.68
C THR A 488 -4.95 -1.50 -19.08
N ILE A 489 -5.45 -2.68 -18.74
CA ILE A 489 -4.60 -3.71 -18.13
C ILE A 489 -4.02 -4.58 -19.25
N GLU A 490 -2.70 -4.72 -19.28
CA GLU A 490 -2.04 -5.69 -20.14
C GLU A 490 -2.01 -7.04 -19.42
N SER A 491 -2.43 -8.11 -20.13
CA SER A 491 -2.16 -9.47 -19.67
C SER A 491 -0.71 -9.76 -20.01
N ASP A 492 0.12 -9.91 -18.99
CA ASP A 492 1.53 -10.18 -19.17
C ASP A 492 1.71 -11.65 -19.55
N THR A 493 1.40 -12.01 -20.80
CA THR A 493 1.74 -13.33 -21.37
C THR A 493 3.25 -13.37 -21.69
N ALA A 494 4.10 -13.07 -20.71
CA ALA A 494 5.52 -13.27 -20.85
C ALA A 494 5.80 -14.79 -20.78
N ALA A 495 6.49 -15.33 -21.79
CA ALA A 495 6.89 -16.73 -21.76
C ALA A 495 7.84 -16.98 -20.57
N ALA A 496 7.38 -17.72 -19.57
CA ALA A 496 8.22 -18.20 -18.49
C ALA A 496 9.26 -19.19 -19.06
N TYR A 497 10.55 -18.90 -18.86
CA TYR A 497 11.63 -19.79 -19.27
C TYR A 497 12.15 -20.57 -18.06
N ASN A 498 11.92 -21.88 -18.04
CA ASN A 498 12.53 -22.76 -17.02
C ASN A 498 14.02 -22.96 -17.30
N LEU A 499 14.89 -22.40 -16.44
CA LEU A 499 16.31 -22.71 -16.44
C LEU A 499 16.57 -23.91 -15.52
N THR A 500 16.77 -25.10 -16.10
CA THR A 500 17.25 -26.26 -15.33
C THR A 500 18.77 -26.22 -15.22
N VAL A 501 19.29 -25.96 -14.03
CA VAL A 501 20.73 -26.05 -13.74
C VAL A 501 21.06 -27.44 -13.21
N ALA A 502 21.70 -28.28 -14.04
CA ALA A 502 22.29 -29.53 -13.58
C ALA A 502 23.66 -29.24 -12.94
N ALA A 503 23.70 -29.15 -11.61
CA ALA A 503 24.96 -29.08 -10.88
C ALA A 503 25.65 -30.46 -10.94
N HIS A 504 26.81 -30.54 -11.61
CA HIS A 504 27.65 -31.73 -11.51
C HIS A 504 28.20 -31.83 -10.09
N LEU A 505 27.74 -32.85 -9.34
CA LEU A 505 28.32 -33.24 -8.07
C LEU A 505 29.77 -33.70 -8.29
N ALA A 506 30.71 -32.79 -8.06
CA ALA A 506 32.10 -33.18 -7.83
C ALA A 506 32.18 -33.79 -6.41
N PRO A 507 32.77 -34.99 -6.23
CA PRO A 507 32.90 -35.58 -4.91
C PRO A 507 33.81 -34.69 -4.03
N SER A 508 33.24 -34.13 -2.97
CA SER A 508 34.02 -33.51 -1.90
C SER A 508 34.68 -34.61 -1.07
N PHE A 509 35.99 -34.51 -0.90
CA PHE A 509 36.73 -35.34 0.06
C PHE A 509 36.30 -35.00 1.50
N PRO A 510 36.27 -35.96 2.42
CA PRO A 510 35.88 -35.71 3.80
C PRO A 510 36.99 -34.96 4.55
N LEU A 511 36.60 -33.98 5.38
CA LEU A 511 37.38 -33.50 6.52
C LEU A 511 36.58 -33.75 7.80
#